data_AF-A0A7C3AYI7-F1
#
_entry.id   AF-A0A7C3AYI7-F1
#
_cell.length_a   1.000
_cell.length_b   1.000
_cell.length_c   1.000
_cell.angle_alpha   90.00
_cell.angle_beta   90.00
_cell.angle_gamma   90.00
#
_symmetry.space_group_name_H-M   'P 1'
#
loop_
_entity.id
_entity.type
_entity.pdbx_description
1 polymer ?
#
loop_
_entity_poly.entity_id
_entity_poly.type
_entity_poly.pdbx_seq_one_letter_code
_entity_poly.pdbx_strand_id
1 'polypeptide(L)'
;MFRQAIVSLICVSLAISSVMLLTGCSCISDVQELASELFSGTSEEVEGSDGKYIIYHNIQPRHLKSPSGESARLVNNDEASPPTWQELMAFLEADATDQNPYNIDSFACVAFAEELHNNAEAAGIEAAFVGVQFEGREVGHALNAFHTTDRGLVFIDCTSPIQSDMPYVPMLGLDDGEVGDGEVVGADKVAYVELGKEYGVISVEVATSPEYSFYLAYLAEREQYGLDVEEFNQDLEAYNQRVDAFNQEVEAYNQALEAYEQEVEAYNRALGGRTVLPEPEYSQFEEWSEELEETLAALTEAKAEIKIEQLVLMSLLAELQERQLEIEAASGGIGDVNWLPLGVVVSIEVYY
;
A
#
# COMPACT_ATOMS: atom_id res chain seq x y z
N MET A 1 -5.25 47.15 -1.43
CA MET A 1 -5.30 47.40 -2.89
C MET A 1 -6.51 46.72 -3.56
N PHE A 2 -7.70 46.79 -2.95
CA PHE A 2 -8.92 46.10 -3.42
C PHE A 2 -9.97 47.05 -4.05
N ARG A 3 -9.61 48.32 -4.29
CA ARG A 3 -10.53 49.35 -4.82
C ARG A 3 -10.21 49.84 -6.24
N GLN A 4 -9.11 49.39 -6.86
CA GLN A 4 -8.75 49.81 -8.22
C GLN A 4 -9.15 48.81 -9.31
N ALA A 5 -9.38 47.53 -8.99
CA ALA A 5 -9.84 46.54 -9.98
C ALA A 5 -11.34 46.68 -10.32
N ILE A 6 -12.18 47.05 -9.35
CA ILE A 6 -13.64 47.19 -9.53
C ILE A 6 -14.01 48.42 -10.38
N VAL A 7 -13.18 49.45 -10.40
CA VAL A 7 -13.43 50.65 -11.23
C VAL A 7 -13.04 50.44 -12.70
N SER A 8 -12.10 49.54 -12.99
CA SER A 8 -11.66 49.26 -14.36
C SER A 8 -12.67 48.39 -15.15
N LEU A 9 -13.36 47.45 -14.50
CA LEU A 9 -14.40 46.63 -15.14
C LEU A 9 -15.69 47.43 -15.43
N ILE A 10 -16.05 48.40 -14.57
CA ILE A 10 -17.23 49.25 -14.77
C ILE A 10 -17.02 50.25 -15.92
N CYS A 11 -15.76 50.63 -16.21
CA CYS A 11 -15.45 51.51 -17.35
C CYS A 11 -15.49 50.79 -18.71
N VAL A 12 -15.21 49.48 -18.78
CA VAL A 12 -15.28 48.71 -20.03
C VAL A 12 -16.74 48.39 -20.40
N SER A 13 -17.62 48.12 -19.42
CA SER A 13 -19.05 47.89 -19.69
C SER A 13 -19.81 49.15 -20.12
N LEU A 14 -19.42 50.33 -19.61
CA LEU A 14 -19.98 51.62 -20.03
C LEU A 14 -19.45 52.09 -21.39
N ALA A 15 -18.23 51.70 -21.77
CA ALA A 15 -17.67 52.02 -23.10
C ALA A 15 -18.37 51.23 -24.21
N ILE A 16 -18.76 49.97 -23.96
CA ILE A 16 -19.49 49.14 -24.93
C ILE A 16 -20.95 49.62 -25.08
N SER A 17 -21.61 50.01 -23.99
CA SER A 17 -22.97 50.60 -24.06
C SER A 17 -23.02 51.94 -24.83
N SER A 18 -21.92 52.70 -24.86
CA SER A 18 -21.87 54.00 -25.54
C SER A 18 -21.69 53.88 -27.06
N VAL A 19 -21.08 52.78 -27.54
CA VAL A 19 -20.89 52.51 -28.97
C VAL A 19 -22.10 51.78 -29.57
N MET A 20 -22.89 51.07 -28.76
CA MET A 20 -24.05 50.29 -29.22
C MET A 20 -25.34 51.09 -29.47
N LEU A 21 -25.42 52.36 -29.07
CA LEU A 21 -26.58 53.22 -29.37
C LEU A 21 -26.54 53.88 -30.76
N LEU A 22 -25.49 53.67 -31.56
CA LEU A 22 -25.31 54.32 -32.87
C LEU A 22 -25.40 53.41 -34.09
N THR A 23 -25.51 52.10 -33.92
CA THR A 23 -25.70 51.17 -35.04
C THR A 23 -26.80 50.17 -34.69
N GLY A 24 -28.03 50.48 -35.12
CA GLY A 24 -29.20 49.62 -34.92
C GLY A 24 -29.04 48.26 -35.62
N CYS A 25 -28.30 47.36 -34.99
CA CYS A 25 -28.05 46.01 -35.44
C CYS A 25 -28.85 45.03 -34.56
N SER A 26 -29.68 44.21 -35.18
CA SER A 26 -30.61 43.27 -34.55
C SER A 26 -29.93 41.97 -34.06
N CYS A 27 -28.76 42.06 -33.45
CA CYS A 27 -27.96 40.92 -32.96
C CYS A 27 -27.79 40.92 -31.42
N ILE A 28 -28.62 41.68 -30.68
CA ILE A 28 -28.55 41.81 -29.21
C ILE A 28 -28.99 40.53 -28.48
N SER A 29 -29.91 39.73 -29.04
CA SER A 29 -30.28 38.44 -28.45
C SER A 29 -29.09 37.49 -28.41
N ASP A 30 -28.35 37.41 -29.51
CA ASP A 30 -27.32 36.40 -29.71
C ASP A 30 -26.06 36.70 -28.87
N VAL A 31 -25.75 37.99 -28.63
CA VAL A 31 -24.60 38.41 -27.80
C VAL A 31 -24.90 38.29 -26.29
N GLN A 32 -26.15 38.47 -25.86
CA GLN A 32 -26.55 38.22 -24.46
C GLN A 32 -26.65 36.74 -24.14
N GLU A 33 -27.06 35.91 -25.10
CA GLU A 33 -27.11 34.45 -24.98
C GLU A 33 -25.68 33.88 -24.93
N LEU A 34 -24.79 34.31 -25.83
CA LEU A 34 -23.35 33.94 -25.80
C LEU A 34 -22.61 34.43 -24.54
N ALA A 35 -22.96 35.61 -24.00
CA ALA A 35 -22.34 36.12 -22.76
C ALA A 35 -22.89 35.45 -21.49
N SER A 36 -24.12 34.95 -21.53
CA SER A 36 -24.71 34.13 -20.48
C SER A 36 -24.05 32.76 -20.44
N GLU A 37 -23.83 32.13 -21.60
CA GLU A 37 -23.12 30.84 -21.70
C GLU A 37 -21.67 30.95 -21.22
N LEU A 38 -20.96 32.04 -21.52
CA LEU A 38 -19.55 32.22 -21.13
C LEU A 38 -19.30 32.48 -19.62
N PHE A 39 -20.33 32.76 -18.81
CA PHE A 39 -20.19 33.12 -17.39
C PHE A 39 -21.19 32.41 -16.46
N SER A 40 -21.83 31.33 -16.90
CA SER A 40 -22.90 30.63 -16.18
C SER A 40 -22.43 29.50 -15.25
N GLY A 41 -21.24 29.63 -14.66
CA GLY A 41 -20.78 28.66 -13.67
C GLY A 41 -21.72 28.63 -12.44
N THR A 42 -22.08 27.43 -11.98
CA THR A 42 -22.90 27.23 -10.78
C THR A 42 -22.11 26.46 -9.73
N SER A 43 -22.50 26.64 -8.46
CA SER A 43 -21.95 25.85 -7.36
C SER A 43 -23.07 25.37 -6.45
N GLU A 44 -22.99 24.11 -6.03
CA GLU A 44 -23.89 23.49 -5.06
C GLU A 44 -23.10 23.12 -3.82
N GLU A 45 -23.49 23.67 -2.67
CA GLU A 45 -22.91 23.32 -1.37
C GLU A 45 -23.84 22.34 -0.66
N VAL A 46 -23.33 21.15 -0.37
CA VAL A 46 -23.98 20.15 0.47
C VAL A 46 -23.33 20.26 1.85
N GLU A 47 -24.01 20.93 2.78
CA GLU A 47 -23.55 21.00 4.17
C GLU A 47 -23.68 19.62 4.82
N GLY A 48 -22.53 19.02 5.14
CA GLY A 48 -22.44 17.87 6.06
C GLY A 48 -22.30 18.35 7.51
N SER A 49 -22.58 17.48 8.48
CA SER A 49 -22.46 17.82 9.90
C SER A 49 -21.05 18.23 10.34
N ASP A 50 -20.02 17.81 9.59
CA ASP A 50 -18.61 17.88 9.99
C ASP A 50 -17.67 18.43 8.89
N GLY A 51 -18.20 19.05 7.83
CA GLY A 51 -17.38 19.60 6.74
C GLY A 51 -18.17 20.12 5.54
N LYS A 52 -17.46 20.56 4.50
CA LYS A 52 -18.06 21.13 3.28
C LYS A 52 -17.86 20.21 2.09
N TYR A 53 -18.94 19.91 1.38
CA TYR A 53 -18.89 19.27 0.07
C TYR A 53 -19.43 20.25 -0.96
N ILE A 54 -18.60 20.66 -1.92
CA ILE A 54 -18.96 21.68 -2.90
C ILE A 54 -18.77 21.12 -4.30
N ILE A 55 -19.81 21.19 -5.12
CA ILE A 55 -19.76 20.83 -6.54
C ILE A 55 -19.79 22.11 -7.35
N TYR A 56 -18.84 22.25 -8.27
CA TYR A 56 -18.72 23.34 -9.21
C TYR A 56 -18.96 22.82 -10.63
N HIS A 57 -19.80 23.53 -11.39
CA HIS A 57 -20.01 23.25 -12.81
C HIS A 57 -19.55 24.44 -13.64
N ASN A 58 -18.78 24.18 -14.70
CA ASN A 58 -18.26 25.21 -15.60
C ASN A 58 -17.42 26.27 -14.88
N ILE A 59 -16.74 25.89 -13.81
CA ILE A 59 -15.83 26.73 -13.05
C ILE A 59 -14.47 26.05 -12.99
N GLN A 60 -13.43 26.78 -13.38
CA GLN A 60 -12.07 26.26 -13.36
C GLN A 60 -11.52 26.23 -11.93
N PRO A 61 -10.85 25.14 -11.51
CA PRO A 61 -10.20 25.04 -10.20
C PRO A 61 -9.10 26.11 -10.05
N ARG A 62 -8.96 26.66 -8.84
CA ARG A 62 -7.90 27.64 -8.53
C ARG A 62 -6.62 27.01 -7.98
N HIS A 63 -6.63 25.70 -7.77
CA HIS A 63 -5.51 24.89 -7.28
C HIS A 63 -4.27 25.09 -8.17
N LEU A 64 -3.11 25.36 -7.56
CA LEU A 64 -1.86 25.62 -8.27
C LEU A 64 -1.10 24.31 -8.51
N LYS A 65 -0.56 24.14 -9.73
CA LYS A 65 0.25 22.95 -10.10
C LYS A 65 1.58 22.85 -9.36
N SER A 66 2.08 23.98 -8.88
CA SER A 66 3.28 24.10 -8.05
C SER A 66 3.23 25.41 -7.25
N PRO A 67 4.11 25.61 -6.25
CA PRO A 67 4.07 26.80 -5.38
C PRO A 67 4.14 28.15 -6.11
N SER A 68 4.66 28.18 -7.34
CA SER A 68 4.74 29.38 -8.19
C SER A 68 4.11 29.19 -9.58
N GLY A 69 3.42 28.06 -9.79
CA GLY A 69 2.90 27.64 -11.08
C GLY A 69 1.54 28.24 -11.45
N GLU A 70 1.02 27.82 -12.59
CA GLU A 70 -0.34 28.16 -13.01
C GLU A 70 -1.39 27.35 -12.22
N SER A 71 -2.61 27.87 -12.18
CA SER A 71 -3.76 27.08 -11.73
C SER A 71 -4.07 25.95 -12.71
N ALA A 72 -4.74 24.91 -12.21
CA ALA A 72 -5.24 23.83 -13.05
C ALA A 72 -6.19 24.36 -14.14
N ARG A 73 -6.18 23.69 -15.30
CA ARG A 73 -6.98 24.00 -16.49
C ARG A 73 -7.65 22.74 -17.02
N LEU A 74 -8.94 22.61 -16.75
CA LEU A 74 -9.78 21.51 -17.19
C LEU A 74 -10.31 21.77 -18.59
N VAL A 75 -10.26 20.75 -19.44
CA VAL A 75 -10.82 20.74 -20.79
C VAL A 75 -11.94 19.71 -20.82
N ASN A 76 -13.16 20.17 -20.58
CA ASN A 76 -14.35 19.31 -20.56
C ASN A 76 -14.80 19.00 -21.98
N ASN A 77 -15.36 17.81 -22.17
CA ASN A 77 -15.97 17.34 -23.41
C ASN A 77 -17.46 17.11 -23.18
N ASP A 78 -18.30 17.96 -23.78
CA ASP A 78 -19.77 17.88 -23.62
C ASP A 78 -20.38 16.55 -24.13
N GLU A 79 -19.63 15.77 -24.91
CA GLU A 79 -20.02 14.44 -25.39
C GLU A 79 -19.44 13.29 -24.55
N ALA A 80 -18.63 13.60 -23.53
CA ALA A 80 -18.15 12.60 -22.58
C ALA A 80 -19.30 12.03 -21.76
N SER A 81 -19.14 10.80 -21.31
CA SER A 81 -20.21 10.11 -20.56
C SER A 81 -19.66 9.25 -19.42
N PRO A 82 -20.51 8.94 -18.41
CA PRO A 82 -20.16 8.06 -17.31
C PRO A 82 -19.63 6.69 -17.79
N PRO A 83 -18.42 6.25 -17.38
CA PRO A 83 -17.92 4.93 -17.73
C PRO A 83 -18.61 3.83 -16.88
N THR A 84 -18.50 2.57 -17.28
CA THR A 84 -18.61 1.44 -16.33
C THR A 84 -17.32 1.33 -15.50
N TRP A 85 -17.36 0.63 -14.37
CA TRP A 85 -16.14 0.33 -13.61
C TRP A 85 -15.06 -0.33 -14.48
N GLN A 86 -15.46 -1.28 -15.33
CA GLN A 86 -14.53 -1.98 -16.21
C GLN A 86 -13.88 -1.04 -17.24
N GLU A 87 -14.65 -0.13 -17.83
CA GLU A 87 -14.13 0.87 -18.76
C GLU A 87 -13.19 1.86 -18.06
N LEU A 88 -13.50 2.26 -16.82
CA LEU A 88 -12.62 3.10 -16.02
C LEU A 88 -11.28 2.42 -15.74
N MET A 89 -11.29 1.16 -15.28
CA MET A 89 -10.04 0.42 -15.02
C MET A 89 -9.21 0.24 -16.30
N ALA A 90 -9.85 -0.07 -17.43
CA ALA A 90 -9.17 -0.21 -18.72
C ALA A 90 -8.60 1.12 -19.23
N PHE A 91 -9.24 2.25 -18.93
CA PHE A 91 -8.71 3.57 -19.22
C PHE A 91 -7.49 3.87 -18.36
N LEU A 92 -7.55 3.64 -17.05
CA LEU A 92 -6.44 3.86 -16.13
C LEU A 92 -5.20 3.02 -16.52
N GLU A 93 -5.39 1.74 -16.85
CA GLU A 93 -4.30 0.87 -17.32
C GLU A 93 -3.62 1.39 -18.62
N ALA A 94 -4.36 2.11 -19.47
CA ALA A 94 -3.86 2.64 -20.74
C ALA A 94 -3.32 4.07 -20.64
N ASP A 95 -3.76 4.83 -19.63
CA ASP A 95 -3.30 6.17 -19.34
C ASP A 95 -1.91 6.11 -18.68
N ALA A 96 -1.04 7.07 -19.01
CA ALA A 96 0.34 7.07 -18.52
C ALA A 96 0.59 8.20 -17.51
N THR A 97 -0.46 8.86 -17.01
CA THR A 97 -0.32 10.00 -16.10
C THR A 97 0.42 9.59 -14.82
N ASP A 98 0.15 8.39 -14.33
CA ASP A 98 0.74 7.77 -13.14
C ASP A 98 2.22 7.33 -13.33
N GLN A 99 2.74 7.39 -14.55
CA GLN A 99 4.15 7.13 -14.88
C GLN A 99 5.00 8.40 -14.80
N ASN A 100 4.38 9.58 -14.67
CA ASN A 100 5.10 10.83 -14.50
C ASN A 100 5.79 10.87 -13.13
N PRO A 101 7.06 11.31 -13.02
CA PRO A 101 7.72 11.41 -11.73
C PRO A 101 7.13 12.56 -10.92
N TYR A 102 6.82 12.31 -9.65
CA TYR A 102 6.37 13.37 -8.75
C TYR A 102 7.46 14.42 -8.54
N ASN A 103 7.12 15.69 -8.78
CA ASN A 103 8.02 16.82 -8.58
C ASN A 103 7.27 18.00 -7.98
N ILE A 104 7.54 18.34 -6.72
CA ILE A 104 6.82 19.40 -6.01
C ILE A 104 6.87 20.78 -6.69
N ASP A 105 7.95 21.07 -7.42
CA ASP A 105 8.16 22.37 -8.07
C ASP A 105 7.54 22.47 -9.47
N SER A 106 7.17 21.35 -10.08
CA SER A 106 6.74 21.31 -11.49
C SER A 106 5.59 20.36 -11.81
N PHE A 107 5.46 19.24 -11.11
CA PHE A 107 4.47 18.19 -11.38
C PHE A 107 4.03 17.52 -10.06
N ALA A 108 3.22 18.23 -9.28
CA ALA A 108 2.62 17.76 -8.03
C ALA A 108 1.19 17.24 -8.25
N CYS A 109 0.48 16.84 -7.18
CA CYS A 109 -0.85 16.22 -7.26
C CYS A 109 -1.87 16.96 -8.15
N VAL A 110 -1.85 18.30 -8.17
CA VAL A 110 -2.72 19.10 -9.04
C VAL A 110 -2.44 18.90 -10.53
N ALA A 111 -1.17 18.68 -10.90
CA ALA A 111 -0.79 18.42 -12.29
C ALA A 111 -1.23 17.01 -12.73
N PHE A 112 -1.04 16.00 -11.88
CA PHE A 112 -1.58 14.65 -12.09
C PHE A 112 -3.10 14.67 -12.29
N ALA A 113 -3.83 15.32 -11.37
CA ALA A 113 -5.28 15.36 -11.42
C ALA A 113 -5.82 16.12 -12.65
N GLU A 114 -5.13 17.16 -13.11
CA GLU A 114 -5.49 17.83 -14.37
C GLU A 114 -5.25 16.93 -15.58
N GLU A 115 -4.07 16.29 -15.66
CA GLU A 115 -3.70 15.48 -16.82
C GLU A 115 -4.63 14.27 -16.96
N LEU A 116 -4.90 13.54 -15.87
CA LEU A 116 -5.83 12.42 -15.88
C LEU A 116 -7.25 12.85 -16.26
N HIS A 117 -7.73 13.97 -15.73
CA HIS A 117 -9.03 14.55 -16.11
C HIS A 117 -9.11 14.80 -17.62
N ASN A 118 -8.15 15.55 -18.15
CA ASN A 118 -8.16 15.97 -19.54
C ASN A 118 -7.99 14.79 -20.50
N ASN A 119 -7.20 13.77 -20.11
CA ASN A 119 -7.06 12.54 -20.87
C ASN A 119 -8.36 11.73 -20.90
N ALA A 120 -9.07 11.64 -19.77
CA ALA A 120 -10.37 10.98 -19.68
C ALA A 120 -11.41 11.67 -20.57
N GLU A 121 -11.55 12.99 -20.46
CA GLU A 121 -12.47 13.79 -21.27
C GLU A 121 -12.17 13.67 -22.76
N ALA A 122 -10.88 13.68 -23.14
CA ALA A 122 -10.44 13.44 -24.51
C ALA A 122 -10.74 12.02 -25.02
N ALA A 123 -10.80 11.03 -24.12
CA ALA A 123 -11.23 9.67 -24.40
C ALA A 123 -12.77 9.50 -24.40
N GLY A 124 -13.53 10.55 -24.09
CA GLY A 124 -15.00 10.52 -24.00
C GLY A 124 -15.53 9.97 -22.67
N ILE A 125 -14.69 9.94 -21.64
CA ILE A 125 -15.03 9.51 -20.28
C ILE A 125 -15.24 10.76 -19.43
N GLU A 126 -16.44 10.90 -18.86
CA GLU A 126 -16.76 12.03 -17.98
C GLU A 126 -15.94 11.93 -16.69
N ALA A 127 -15.20 12.98 -16.38
CA ALA A 127 -14.33 13.06 -15.22
C ALA A 127 -14.54 14.38 -14.47
N ALA A 128 -14.15 14.40 -13.20
CA ALA A 128 -14.10 15.62 -12.41
C ALA A 128 -12.73 15.77 -11.75
N PHE A 129 -12.30 17.01 -11.58
CA PHE A 129 -11.18 17.35 -10.71
C PHE A 129 -11.68 17.48 -9.27
N VAL A 130 -10.94 16.96 -8.31
CA VAL A 130 -11.30 16.98 -6.89
C VAL A 130 -10.18 17.59 -6.07
N GLY A 131 -10.51 18.63 -5.30
CA GLY A 131 -9.66 19.16 -4.23
C GLY A 131 -10.13 18.65 -2.87
N VAL A 132 -9.21 18.20 -2.02
CA VAL A 132 -9.49 17.72 -0.66
C VAL A 132 -8.68 18.50 0.36
N GLN A 133 -9.32 18.94 1.44
CA GLN A 133 -8.64 19.56 2.57
C GLN A 133 -8.71 18.66 3.81
N PHE A 134 -7.62 18.61 4.56
CA PHE A 134 -7.50 17.82 5.79
C PHE A 134 -7.51 18.68 7.05
N GLU A 135 -8.02 18.10 8.14
CA GLU A 135 -8.03 18.73 9.46
C GLU A 135 -6.60 19.09 9.90
N GLY A 136 -6.40 20.33 10.34
CA GLY A 136 -5.12 20.80 10.89
C GLY A 136 -3.97 20.91 9.89
N ARG A 137 -4.19 20.70 8.58
CA ARG A 137 -3.17 20.85 7.54
C ARG A 137 -3.41 22.10 6.70
N GLU A 138 -2.34 22.79 6.32
CA GLU A 138 -2.40 23.94 5.40
C GLU A 138 -2.44 23.53 3.94
N VAL A 139 -1.95 22.33 3.63
CA VAL A 139 -1.90 21.78 2.28
C VAL A 139 -2.89 20.63 2.17
N GLY A 140 -3.76 20.71 1.17
CA GLY A 140 -4.70 19.68 0.77
C GLY A 140 -4.09 18.69 -0.23
N HIS A 141 -4.96 17.95 -0.91
CA HIS A 141 -4.60 17.03 -1.98
C HIS A 141 -5.52 17.21 -3.20
N ALA A 142 -5.07 16.79 -4.37
CA ALA A 142 -5.83 16.84 -5.60
C ALA A 142 -5.87 15.46 -6.25
N LEU A 143 -7.05 15.07 -6.73
CA LEU A 143 -7.33 13.77 -7.34
C LEU A 143 -8.51 13.89 -8.31
N ASN A 144 -9.04 12.77 -8.80
CA ASN A 144 -10.16 12.77 -9.74
C ASN A 144 -11.37 12.02 -9.18
N ALA A 145 -12.55 12.36 -9.72
CA ALA A 145 -13.76 11.58 -9.50
C ALA A 145 -14.39 11.17 -10.83
N PHE A 146 -14.94 9.96 -10.84
CA PHE A 146 -15.61 9.35 -11.98
C PHE A 146 -16.94 8.80 -11.50
N HIS A 147 -18.05 9.24 -12.13
CA HIS A 147 -19.33 8.63 -11.86
C HIS A 147 -19.44 7.36 -12.71
N THR A 148 -19.34 6.19 -12.09
CA THR A 148 -19.53 4.93 -12.80
C THR A 148 -20.99 4.55 -12.89
N THR A 149 -21.41 3.98 -14.01
CA THR A 149 -22.80 3.56 -14.26
C THR A 149 -23.25 2.37 -13.41
N ASP A 150 -22.30 1.59 -12.86
CA ASP A 150 -22.54 0.32 -12.17
C ASP A 150 -22.01 0.26 -10.74
N ARG A 151 -21.17 1.21 -10.30
CA ARG A 151 -20.63 1.27 -8.92
C ARG A 151 -20.71 2.64 -8.25
N GLY A 152 -21.35 3.62 -8.89
CA GLY A 152 -21.51 4.96 -8.34
C GLY A 152 -20.23 5.80 -8.43
N LEU A 153 -20.06 6.77 -7.54
CA LEU A 153 -18.93 7.69 -7.56
C LEU A 153 -17.65 7.00 -7.10
N VAL A 154 -16.60 7.08 -7.90
CA VAL A 154 -15.27 6.52 -7.64
C VAL A 154 -14.27 7.66 -7.61
N PHE A 155 -13.44 7.72 -6.57
CA PHE A 155 -12.31 8.65 -6.54
C PHE A 155 -11.04 7.92 -6.94
N ILE A 156 -10.23 8.52 -7.81
CA ILE A 156 -8.97 7.97 -8.29
C ILE A 156 -7.84 8.93 -7.95
N ASP A 157 -6.81 8.42 -7.30
CA ASP A 157 -5.55 9.12 -7.04
C ASP A 157 -4.42 8.46 -7.84
N CYS A 158 -4.09 9.08 -8.98
CA CYS A 158 -3.00 8.66 -9.87
C CYS A 158 -1.64 9.28 -9.48
N THR A 159 -1.54 9.96 -8.33
CA THR A 159 -0.29 10.59 -7.92
C THR A 159 0.77 9.52 -7.66
N SER A 160 1.84 9.54 -8.45
CA SER A 160 2.96 8.60 -8.32
C SER A 160 3.72 8.81 -7.00
N PRO A 161 4.34 7.76 -6.44
CA PRO A 161 5.21 7.91 -5.29
C PRO A 161 6.41 8.83 -5.60
N ILE A 162 6.94 9.48 -4.56
CA ILE A 162 8.16 10.29 -4.66
C ILE A 162 9.33 9.34 -4.97
N GLN A 163 10.08 9.58 -6.06
CA GLN A 163 11.35 8.86 -6.29
C GLN A 163 12.36 9.23 -5.19
N SER A 164 12.98 8.20 -4.62
CA SER A 164 13.78 8.13 -3.37
C SER A 164 14.97 9.08 -3.21
N ASP A 165 15.24 9.99 -4.16
CA ASP A 165 16.40 10.90 -4.11
C ASP A 165 16.10 12.27 -3.47
N MET A 166 14.86 12.52 -3.03
CA MET A 166 14.46 13.77 -2.39
C MET A 166 14.33 13.64 -0.86
N PRO A 167 14.87 14.58 -0.07
CA PRO A 167 14.73 14.56 1.38
C PRO A 167 13.25 14.68 1.76
N TYR A 168 12.79 13.71 2.57
CA TYR A 168 11.48 13.58 3.20
C TYR A 168 10.62 14.86 3.17
N VAL A 169 9.61 14.87 2.29
CA VAL A 169 8.55 15.88 2.32
C VAL A 169 7.35 15.25 3.02
N PRO A 170 6.94 15.71 4.22
CA PRO A 170 5.84 15.13 5.01
C PRO A 170 4.46 15.22 4.34
N MET A 171 4.39 15.63 3.07
CA MET A 171 3.15 15.97 2.37
C MET A 171 2.38 14.73 1.89
N LEU A 172 3.05 13.59 1.67
CA LEU A 172 2.42 12.40 1.08
C LEU A 172 2.36 11.16 1.98
N GLY A 173 2.85 11.22 3.22
CA GLY A 173 2.75 10.08 4.14
C GLY A 173 3.44 8.80 3.65
N LEU A 174 4.48 8.93 2.82
CA LEU A 174 5.24 7.79 2.31
C LEU A 174 6.42 7.52 3.25
N ASP A 175 6.51 6.30 3.78
CA ASP A 175 7.69 5.78 4.47
C ASP A 175 8.66 5.22 3.42
N ASP A 176 9.96 5.42 3.64
CA ASP A 176 11.05 5.10 2.71
C ASP A 176 11.42 3.61 2.71
N GLY A 177 10.42 2.73 2.77
CA GLY A 177 10.62 1.31 2.52
C GLY A 177 11.35 1.12 1.19
N GLU A 178 12.51 0.45 1.22
CA GLU A 178 13.36 0.24 0.04
C GLU A 178 12.48 -0.13 -1.16
N VAL A 179 12.42 0.75 -2.15
CA VAL A 179 11.86 0.42 -3.46
C VAL A 179 12.84 -0.57 -4.05
N GLY A 180 12.56 -1.87 -3.85
CA GLY A 180 13.27 -2.92 -4.55
C GLY A 180 13.22 -2.64 -6.05
N ASP A 181 14.22 -3.13 -6.77
CA ASP A 181 14.49 -2.90 -8.20
C ASP A 181 13.36 -3.34 -9.18
N GLY A 182 12.14 -3.55 -8.68
CA GLY A 182 10.93 -3.86 -9.40
C GLY A 182 10.37 -2.64 -10.15
N GLU A 183 9.84 -2.94 -11.32
CA GLU A 183 8.98 -2.09 -12.14
C GLU A 183 7.92 -1.42 -11.26
N VAL A 184 7.73 -0.10 -11.36
CA VAL A 184 6.64 0.59 -10.67
C VAL A 184 5.34 0.05 -11.25
N VAL A 185 4.76 -0.94 -10.58
CA VAL A 185 3.41 -1.45 -10.86
C VAL A 185 2.45 -0.28 -10.61
N GLY A 186 1.53 -0.04 -11.55
CA GLY A 186 0.79 1.21 -11.74
C GLY A 186 0.44 1.96 -10.46
N ALA A 187 0.71 3.27 -10.44
CA ALA A 187 0.49 4.10 -9.27
C ALA A 187 -0.97 4.54 -9.11
N ASP A 188 -1.88 4.10 -9.98
CA ASP A 188 -3.30 4.35 -9.84
C ASP A 188 -3.89 3.68 -8.60
N LYS A 189 -4.63 4.48 -7.83
CA LYS A 189 -5.26 4.04 -6.59
C LYS A 189 -6.72 4.47 -6.55
N VAL A 190 -7.59 3.61 -6.04
CA VAL A 190 -8.92 4.02 -5.60
C VAL A 190 -8.76 4.74 -4.27
N ALA A 191 -9.17 6.00 -4.24
CA ALA A 191 -9.20 6.82 -3.04
C ALA A 191 -10.56 6.68 -2.32
N TYR A 192 -10.52 6.60 -1.00
CA TYR A 192 -11.70 6.50 -0.15
C TYR A 192 -11.82 7.81 0.62
N VAL A 193 -12.73 8.66 0.16
CA VAL A 193 -12.87 10.05 0.60
C VAL A 193 -14.28 10.28 1.12
N GLU A 194 -14.41 10.53 2.43
CA GLU A 194 -15.67 10.93 3.06
C GLU A 194 -15.40 11.99 4.14
N LEU A 195 -16.28 12.99 4.25
CA LEU A 195 -16.18 14.03 5.28
C LEU A 195 -16.14 13.42 6.68
N GLY A 196 -15.22 13.89 7.53
CA GLY A 196 -15.04 13.44 8.90
C GLY A 196 -14.33 12.09 9.03
N LYS A 197 -13.92 11.46 7.92
CA LYS A 197 -13.17 10.20 7.93
C LYS A 197 -11.74 10.41 7.44
N GLU A 198 -10.84 9.48 7.78
CA GLU A 198 -9.49 9.50 7.24
C GLU A 198 -9.51 9.25 5.73
N TYR A 199 -8.71 9.99 4.98
CA TYR A 199 -8.48 9.66 3.59
C TYR A 199 -7.75 8.32 3.52
N GLY A 200 -8.23 7.42 2.68
CA GLY A 200 -7.63 6.12 2.40
C GLY A 200 -7.32 5.91 0.93
N VAL A 201 -6.42 4.98 0.62
CA VAL A 201 -6.16 4.51 -0.75
C VAL A 201 -5.96 2.99 -0.78
N ILE A 202 -6.38 2.37 -1.87
CA ILE A 202 -6.05 0.99 -2.21
C ILE A 202 -5.68 0.98 -3.70
N SER A 203 -4.65 0.22 -4.09
CA SER A 203 -4.29 0.04 -5.50
C SER A 203 -5.52 -0.39 -6.32
N VAL A 204 -5.65 0.12 -7.54
CA VAL A 204 -6.74 -0.27 -8.46
C VAL A 204 -6.75 -1.78 -8.77
N GLU A 205 -5.61 -2.46 -8.63
CA GLU A 205 -5.50 -3.91 -8.82
C GLU A 205 -6.22 -4.71 -7.72
N VAL A 206 -6.34 -4.13 -6.53
CA VAL A 206 -6.90 -4.77 -5.33
C VAL A 206 -8.30 -4.25 -5.01
N ALA A 207 -8.55 -2.97 -5.26
CA ALA A 207 -9.82 -2.34 -4.94
C ALA A 207 -10.97 -2.94 -5.77
N THR A 208 -11.94 -3.58 -5.10
CA THR A 208 -13.11 -4.17 -5.78
C THR A 208 -14.42 -3.41 -5.53
N SER A 209 -14.39 -2.35 -4.70
CA SER A 209 -15.53 -1.50 -4.41
C SER A 209 -15.07 -0.08 -4.06
N PRO A 210 -15.79 0.97 -4.49
CA PRO A 210 -15.49 2.35 -4.07
C PRO A 210 -16.07 2.72 -2.70
N GLU A 211 -16.85 1.83 -2.06
CA GLU A 211 -17.46 2.15 -0.77
C GLU A 211 -16.42 2.27 0.35
N TYR A 212 -16.53 3.28 1.20
CA TYR A 212 -15.63 3.44 2.35
C TYR A 212 -15.70 2.26 3.33
N SER A 213 -16.85 1.56 3.40
CA SER A 213 -17.02 0.32 4.17
C SER A 213 -16.05 -0.78 3.73
N PHE A 214 -15.74 -0.86 2.43
CA PHE A 214 -14.77 -1.79 1.86
C PHE A 214 -13.35 -1.43 2.31
N TYR A 215 -12.99 -0.14 2.30
CA TYR A 215 -11.69 0.32 2.81
C TYR A 215 -11.48 -0.03 4.29
N LEU A 216 -12.50 0.12 5.13
CA LEU A 216 -12.41 -0.28 6.54
C LEU A 216 -12.24 -1.79 6.71
N ALA A 217 -12.92 -2.60 5.90
CA ALA A 217 -12.73 -4.04 5.90
C ALA A 217 -11.31 -4.44 5.46
N TYR A 218 -10.80 -3.80 4.41
CA TYR A 218 -9.44 -3.97 3.92
C TYR A 218 -8.39 -3.61 4.98
N LEU A 219 -8.55 -2.50 5.71
CA LEU A 219 -7.64 -2.15 6.81
C LEU A 219 -7.62 -3.20 7.92
N ALA A 220 -8.79 -3.72 8.29
CA ALA A 220 -8.88 -4.77 9.31
C ALA A 220 -8.23 -6.08 8.85
N GLU A 221 -8.40 -6.45 7.58
CA GLU A 221 -7.74 -7.62 6.98
C GLU A 221 -6.22 -7.44 6.92
N ARG A 222 -5.73 -6.26 6.53
CA ARG A 222 -4.30 -5.92 6.52
C ARG A 222 -3.69 -5.94 7.92
N GLU A 223 -4.40 -5.43 8.91
CA GLU A 223 -3.97 -5.48 10.32
C GLU A 223 -3.84 -6.93 10.80
N GLN A 224 -4.86 -7.76 10.51
CA GLN A 224 -4.82 -9.17 10.87
C GLN A 224 -3.67 -9.92 10.18
N TYR A 225 -3.47 -9.70 8.89
CA TYR A 225 -2.34 -10.27 8.16
C TYR A 225 -0.99 -9.87 8.76
N GLY A 226 -0.83 -8.60 9.17
CA GLY A 226 0.36 -8.14 9.87
C GLY A 226 0.62 -8.91 11.16
N LEU A 227 -0.44 -9.16 11.95
CA LEU A 227 -0.35 -9.99 13.16
C LEU A 227 0.00 -11.45 12.84
N ASP A 228 -0.61 -12.04 11.80
CA ASP A 228 -0.36 -13.42 11.40
C ASP A 228 1.10 -13.62 10.94
N VAL A 229 1.64 -12.64 10.20
CA VAL A 229 3.07 -12.61 9.79
C VAL A 229 3.99 -12.47 11.01
N GLU A 230 3.65 -11.60 11.96
CA GLU A 230 4.44 -11.44 13.19
C GLU A 230 4.48 -12.73 14.01
N GLU A 231 3.32 -13.39 14.21
CA GLU A 231 3.22 -14.66 14.91
C GLU A 231 4.00 -15.77 14.17
N PHE A 232 3.86 -15.86 12.85
CA PHE A 232 4.63 -16.83 12.05
C PHE A 232 6.14 -16.63 12.19
N ASN A 233 6.62 -15.38 12.18
CA ASN A 233 8.03 -15.09 12.36
C ASN A 233 8.54 -15.51 13.75
N GLN A 234 7.72 -15.32 14.79
CA GLN A 234 8.04 -15.78 16.15
C GLN A 234 8.14 -17.32 16.21
N ASP A 235 7.21 -18.02 15.58
CA ASP A 235 7.22 -19.49 15.54
C ASP A 235 8.37 -20.06 14.71
N LEU A 236 8.72 -19.39 13.61
CA LEU A 236 9.90 -19.74 12.81
C LEU A 236 11.20 -19.54 13.62
N GLU A 237 11.30 -18.45 14.38
CA GLU A 237 12.43 -18.22 15.28
C GLU A 237 12.53 -19.32 16.35
N ALA A 238 11.41 -19.66 16.99
CA ALA A 238 11.36 -20.72 17.99
C ALA A 238 11.74 -22.09 17.40
N TYR A 239 11.28 -22.40 16.19
CA TYR A 239 11.67 -23.61 15.46
C TYR A 239 13.17 -23.64 15.18
N ASN A 240 13.75 -22.54 14.69
CA ASN A 240 15.19 -22.46 14.41
C ASN A 240 16.03 -22.68 15.68
N GLN A 241 15.64 -22.07 16.80
CA GLN A 241 16.29 -22.29 18.10
C GLN A 241 16.22 -23.76 18.54
N ARG A 242 15.08 -24.44 18.28
CA ARG A 242 14.90 -25.86 18.60
C ARG A 242 15.76 -26.77 17.71
N VAL A 243 15.89 -26.45 16.43
CA VAL A 243 16.80 -27.14 15.51
C VAL A 243 18.26 -26.97 15.94
N ASP A 244 18.66 -25.78 16.37
CA ASP A 244 20.01 -25.53 16.88
C ASP A 244 20.31 -26.34 18.14
N ALA A 245 19.37 -26.41 19.09
CA ALA A 245 19.49 -27.25 20.28
C ALA A 245 19.58 -28.75 19.92
N PHE A 246 18.72 -29.23 19.03
CA PHE A 246 18.76 -30.61 18.54
C PHE A 246 20.11 -30.95 17.87
N ASN A 247 20.66 -30.05 17.06
CA ASN A 247 21.97 -30.25 16.44
C ASN A 247 23.09 -30.36 17.48
N GLN A 248 23.02 -29.60 18.56
CA GLN A 248 23.98 -29.70 19.68
C GLN A 248 23.85 -31.04 20.42
N GLU A 249 22.63 -31.54 20.63
CA GLU A 249 22.39 -32.84 21.24
C GLU A 249 22.93 -34.00 20.38
N VAL A 250 22.70 -33.94 19.07
CA VAL A 250 23.24 -34.92 18.12
C VAL A 250 24.78 -34.92 18.13
N GLU A 251 25.40 -33.75 18.17
CA GLU A 251 26.85 -33.62 18.25
C GLU A 251 27.40 -34.22 19.57
N ALA A 252 26.75 -33.92 20.70
CA ALA A 252 27.13 -34.49 21.99
C ALA A 252 26.98 -36.03 22.02
N TYR A 253 25.91 -36.55 21.42
CA TYR A 253 25.71 -38.00 21.27
C TYR A 253 26.82 -38.64 20.42
N ASN A 254 27.18 -38.03 19.29
CA ASN A 254 28.22 -38.55 18.41
C ASN A 254 29.59 -38.59 19.13
N GLN A 255 29.91 -37.56 19.91
CA GLN A 255 31.14 -37.53 20.71
C GLN A 255 31.14 -38.61 21.80
N ALA A 256 30.01 -38.82 22.48
CA ALA A 256 29.88 -39.88 23.48
C ALA A 256 29.98 -41.28 22.87
N LEU A 257 29.40 -41.48 21.69
CA LEU A 257 29.50 -42.73 20.94
C LEU A 257 30.95 -43.01 20.52
N GLU A 258 31.67 -42.01 20.01
CA GLU A 258 33.08 -42.17 19.65
C GLU A 258 33.94 -42.51 20.88
N ALA A 259 33.71 -41.86 22.02
CA ALA A 259 34.40 -42.18 23.27
C ALA A 259 34.13 -43.61 23.73
N TYR A 260 32.88 -44.07 23.65
CA TYR A 260 32.50 -45.46 23.96
C TYR A 260 33.20 -46.46 23.02
N GLU A 261 33.23 -46.18 21.72
CA GLU A 261 33.92 -47.04 20.74
C GLU A 261 35.42 -47.15 21.04
N GLN A 262 36.07 -46.04 21.39
CA GLN A 262 37.49 -46.04 21.80
C GLN A 262 37.72 -46.87 23.07
N GLU A 263 36.81 -46.80 24.05
CA GLU A 263 36.92 -47.53 25.30
C GLU A 263 36.72 -49.05 25.09
N VAL A 264 35.77 -49.43 24.24
CA VAL A 264 35.58 -50.83 23.81
C VAL A 264 36.82 -51.35 23.08
N GLU A 265 37.47 -50.55 22.23
CA GLU A 265 38.73 -50.93 21.61
C GLU A 265 39.86 -51.11 22.63
N ALA A 266 39.95 -50.22 23.62
CA ALA A 266 40.93 -50.31 24.71
C ALA A 266 40.72 -51.58 25.55
N TYR A 267 39.47 -51.87 25.93
CA TYR A 267 39.07 -53.09 26.62
C TYR A 267 39.49 -54.33 25.83
N ASN A 268 39.12 -54.42 24.56
CA ASN A 268 39.42 -55.56 23.70
C ASN A 268 40.93 -55.77 23.52
N ARG A 269 41.69 -54.67 23.36
CA ARG A 269 43.15 -54.69 23.27
C ARG A 269 43.78 -55.18 24.55
N ALA A 270 43.31 -54.72 25.71
CA ALA A 270 43.81 -55.12 27.01
C ALA A 270 43.48 -56.60 27.32
N LEU A 271 42.29 -57.07 26.94
CA LEU A 271 41.89 -58.46 27.10
C LEU A 271 42.75 -59.38 26.22
N GLY A 272 43.10 -58.95 25.00
CA GLY A 272 44.03 -59.65 24.12
C GLY A 272 43.55 -61.05 23.71
N GLY A 273 42.22 -61.26 23.68
CA GLY A 273 41.61 -62.56 23.40
C GLY A 273 41.78 -63.62 24.50
N ARG A 274 42.26 -63.23 25.69
CA ARG A 274 42.36 -64.13 26.85
C ARG A 274 40.97 -64.50 27.34
N THR A 275 40.77 -65.79 27.60
CA THR A 275 39.49 -66.34 28.11
C THR A 275 39.56 -66.79 29.57
N VAL A 276 40.73 -66.70 30.20
CA VAL A 276 40.97 -67.00 31.61
C VAL A 276 41.85 -65.91 32.20
N LEU A 277 41.36 -65.22 33.22
CA LEU A 277 42.06 -64.15 33.93
C LEU A 277 42.27 -64.55 35.40
N PRO A 278 43.47 -64.40 35.96
CA PRO A 278 43.70 -64.60 37.39
C PRO A 278 43.25 -63.38 38.21
N GLU A 279 43.04 -63.57 39.50
CA GLU A 279 42.84 -62.45 40.43
C GLU A 279 44.15 -61.65 40.62
N PRO A 280 44.10 -60.31 40.72
CA PRO A 280 42.91 -59.44 40.78
C PRO A 280 42.46 -58.89 39.40
N GLU A 281 43.00 -59.42 38.30
CA GLU A 281 42.75 -58.91 36.94
C GLU A 281 41.31 -59.20 36.50
N TYR A 282 40.77 -60.37 36.86
CA TYR A 282 39.38 -60.72 36.58
C TYR A 282 38.39 -59.66 37.10
N SER A 283 38.43 -59.32 38.39
CA SER A 283 37.51 -58.32 38.95
C SER A 283 37.64 -56.93 38.32
N GLN A 284 38.85 -56.53 37.90
CA GLN A 284 39.04 -55.25 37.21
C GLN A 284 38.39 -55.24 35.82
N PHE A 285 38.50 -56.35 35.07
CA PHE A 285 37.84 -56.47 33.77
C PHE A 285 36.32 -56.65 33.89
N GLU A 286 35.85 -57.27 34.97
CA GLU A 286 34.42 -57.37 35.29
C GLU A 286 33.83 -55.97 35.54
N GLU A 287 34.44 -55.17 36.43
CA GLU A 287 34.03 -53.78 36.70
C GLU A 287 34.05 -52.92 35.43
N TRP A 288 35.13 -52.99 34.63
CA TRP A 288 35.21 -52.25 33.37
C TRP A 288 34.13 -52.69 32.36
N SER A 289 33.79 -53.98 32.31
CA SER A 289 32.71 -54.46 31.45
C SER A 289 31.33 -53.98 31.89
N GLU A 290 31.09 -53.88 33.20
CA GLU A 290 29.84 -53.32 33.75
C GLU A 290 29.70 -51.83 33.39
N GLU A 291 30.78 -51.05 33.49
CA GLU A 291 30.80 -49.64 33.07
C GLU A 291 30.50 -49.45 31.57
N LEU A 292 31.05 -50.33 30.72
CA LEU A 292 30.76 -50.34 29.28
C LEU A 292 29.30 -50.69 28.98
N GLU A 293 28.72 -51.65 29.71
CA GLU A 293 27.31 -52.00 29.57
C GLU A 293 26.39 -50.84 29.99
N GLU A 294 26.72 -50.15 31.09
CA GLU A 294 25.98 -48.96 31.54
C GLU A 294 26.05 -47.83 30.50
N THR A 295 27.25 -47.56 29.95
CA THR A 295 27.44 -46.55 28.91
C THR A 295 26.65 -46.88 27.64
N LEU A 296 26.65 -48.15 27.22
CA LEU A 296 25.87 -48.60 26.06
C LEU A 296 24.36 -48.43 26.27
N ALA A 297 23.88 -48.69 27.48
CA ALA A 297 22.47 -48.49 27.84
C ALA A 297 22.09 -47.00 27.72
N ALA A 298 22.90 -46.10 28.27
CA ALA A 298 22.69 -44.66 28.18
C ALA A 298 22.71 -44.15 26.73
N LEU A 299 23.65 -44.60 25.90
CA LEU A 299 23.69 -44.26 24.47
C LEU A 299 22.45 -44.77 23.71
N THR A 300 21.92 -45.93 24.10
CA THR A 300 20.71 -46.50 23.49
C THR A 300 19.49 -45.63 23.79
N GLU A 301 19.37 -45.16 25.03
CA GLU A 301 18.31 -44.25 25.46
C GLU A 301 18.42 -42.89 24.76
N ALA A 302 19.59 -42.25 24.80
CA ALA A 302 19.83 -40.96 24.14
C ALA A 302 19.52 -41.01 22.63
N LYS A 303 19.89 -42.12 21.96
CA LYS A 303 19.55 -42.32 20.54
C LYS A 303 18.04 -42.38 20.30
N ALA A 304 17.28 -42.98 21.22
CA ALA A 304 15.83 -43.05 21.12
C ALA A 304 15.19 -41.66 21.30
N GLU A 305 15.69 -40.87 22.26
CA GLU A 305 15.25 -39.49 22.50
C GLU A 305 15.51 -38.59 21.29
N ILE A 306 16.74 -38.61 20.74
CA ILE A 306 17.09 -37.90 19.50
C ILE A 306 16.13 -38.29 18.37
N LYS A 307 15.78 -39.58 18.27
CA LYS A 307 14.86 -40.02 17.22
C LYS A 307 13.44 -39.47 17.40
N ILE A 308 12.97 -39.38 18.64
CA ILE A 308 11.67 -38.78 18.96
C ILE A 308 11.68 -37.29 18.62
N GLU A 309 12.72 -36.58 19.05
CA GLU A 309 12.85 -35.14 18.82
C GLU A 309 12.93 -34.81 17.31
N GLN A 310 13.65 -35.63 16.54
CA GLN A 310 13.66 -35.53 15.07
C GLN A 310 12.25 -35.60 14.48
N LEU A 311 11.38 -36.49 14.98
CA LEU A 311 10.00 -36.62 14.49
C LEU A 311 9.15 -35.41 14.87
N VAL A 312 9.37 -34.84 16.05
CA VAL A 312 8.68 -33.61 16.48
C VAL A 312 9.07 -32.44 15.57
N LEU A 313 10.37 -32.25 15.31
CA LEU A 313 10.85 -31.21 14.39
C LEU A 313 10.29 -31.37 12.98
N MET A 314 10.13 -32.60 12.48
CA MET A 314 9.49 -32.84 11.18
C MET A 314 8.01 -32.44 11.16
N SER A 315 7.28 -32.67 12.26
CA SER A 315 5.87 -32.24 12.37
C SER A 315 5.76 -30.72 12.40
N LEU A 316 6.58 -30.05 13.22
CA LEU A 316 6.60 -28.59 13.32
C LEU A 316 6.95 -27.92 11.99
N LEU A 317 7.90 -28.48 11.24
CA LEU A 317 8.24 -27.97 9.92
C LEU A 317 7.05 -28.05 8.95
N ALA A 318 6.28 -29.14 9.00
CA ALA A 318 5.10 -29.29 8.15
C ALA A 318 4.00 -28.27 8.51
N GLU A 319 3.78 -28.03 9.81
CA GLU A 319 2.83 -27.01 10.29
C GLU A 319 3.26 -25.58 9.87
N LEU A 320 4.55 -25.25 9.97
CA LEU A 320 5.08 -23.98 9.48
C LEU A 320 4.92 -23.82 7.97
N GLN A 321 5.14 -24.89 7.20
CA GLN A 321 4.95 -24.86 5.75
C GLN A 321 3.48 -24.63 5.36
N GLU A 322 2.53 -25.21 6.10
CA GLU A 322 1.10 -24.97 5.87
C GLU A 322 0.74 -23.52 6.17
N ARG A 323 1.18 -22.97 7.31
CA ARG A 323 0.95 -21.57 7.68
C ARG A 323 1.59 -20.59 6.71
N GLN A 324 2.78 -20.89 6.20
CA GLN A 324 3.43 -20.07 5.18
C GLN A 324 2.53 -19.94 3.94
N LEU A 325 1.93 -21.05 3.47
CA LEU A 325 1.03 -21.04 2.32
C LEU A 325 -0.26 -20.26 2.60
N GLU A 326 -0.79 -20.32 3.82
CA GLU A 326 -1.96 -19.53 4.22
C GLU A 326 -1.66 -18.02 4.20
N ILE A 327 -0.51 -17.61 4.73
CA ILE A 327 -0.04 -16.23 4.70
C ILE A 327 0.19 -15.77 3.26
N GLU A 328 0.89 -16.56 2.44
CA GLU A 328 1.11 -16.25 1.02
C GLU A 328 -0.21 -16.16 0.23
N ALA A 329 -1.24 -16.92 0.59
CA ALA A 329 -2.56 -16.80 -0.02
C ALA A 329 -3.30 -15.52 0.42
N ALA A 330 -3.15 -15.12 1.69
CA ALA A 330 -3.73 -13.90 2.23
C ALA A 330 -3.07 -12.62 1.66
N SER A 331 -1.77 -12.67 1.36
CA SER A 331 -1.03 -11.52 0.83
C SER A 331 -1.55 -11.06 -0.54
N GLY A 332 -2.08 -11.97 -1.36
CA GLY A 332 -2.62 -11.63 -2.69
C GLY A 332 -3.81 -10.66 -2.68
N GLY A 333 -4.49 -10.52 -1.53
CA GLY A 333 -5.57 -9.52 -1.33
C GLY A 333 -5.09 -8.21 -0.70
N ILE A 334 -3.84 -8.13 -0.28
CA ILE A 334 -3.26 -7.01 0.48
C ILE A 334 -2.20 -6.38 -0.41
N GLY A 335 -2.61 -5.37 -1.18
CA GLY A 335 -1.71 -4.71 -2.13
C GLY A 335 -0.52 -4.03 -1.44
N ASP A 336 0.60 -3.95 -2.17
CA ASP A 336 1.85 -3.29 -1.75
C ASP A 336 1.71 -1.76 -1.77
N VAL A 337 0.85 -1.22 -0.90
CA VAL A 337 0.75 0.23 -0.72
C VAL A 337 1.08 0.60 0.72
N ASN A 338 2.35 0.90 0.96
CA ASN A 338 2.80 1.58 2.18
C ASN A 338 2.43 3.07 2.08
N TRP A 339 1.21 3.38 2.49
CA TRP A 339 0.68 4.74 2.48
C TRP A 339 0.12 5.10 3.84
N LEU A 340 0.66 6.16 4.45
CA LEU A 340 0.12 6.71 5.68
C LEU A 340 -1.07 7.62 5.34
N PRO A 341 -2.16 7.57 6.12
CA PRO A 341 -3.31 8.43 5.89
C PRO A 341 -2.91 9.91 5.89
N LEU A 342 -3.38 10.64 4.87
CA LEU A 342 -3.18 12.10 4.75
C LEU A 342 -3.98 12.89 5.80
N GLY A 343 -4.81 12.22 6.58
CA GLY A 343 -5.57 12.79 7.69
C GLY A 343 -7.07 12.80 7.44
N VAL A 344 -7.80 13.39 8.39
CA VAL A 344 -9.26 13.47 8.38
C VAL A 344 -9.72 14.52 7.36
N VAL A 345 -10.60 14.12 6.45
CA VAL A 345 -11.14 14.99 5.39
C VAL A 345 -12.16 15.97 5.98
N VAL A 346 -11.96 17.27 5.75
CA VAL A 346 -12.87 18.34 6.24
C VAL A 346 -13.53 19.14 5.11
N SER A 347 -12.98 19.08 3.90
CA SER A 347 -13.57 19.71 2.72
C SER A 347 -13.30 18.88 1.47
N ILE A 348 -14.31 18.80 0.59
CA ILE A 348 -14.21 18.19 -0.73
C ILE A 348 -14.80 19.18 -1.73
N GLU A 349 -14.02 19.55 -2.74
CA GLU A 349 -14.44 20.42 -3.84
C GLU A 349 -14.34 19.65 -5.15
N VAL A 350 -15.46 19.44 -5.84
CA VAL A 350 -15.54 18.71 -7.11
C VAL A 350 -15.82 19.69 -8.24
N TYR A 351 -15.05 19.61 -9.32
CA TYR A 351 -15.13 20.51 -10.47
C TYR A 351 -15.43 19.69 -11.72
N TYR A 352 -16.63 19.93 -12.28
CA TYR A 352 -17.11 19.43 -13.57
C TYR A 352 -17.08 20.52 -14.64
#